data_AF-V9ESV4-F1
#
_entry.id   AF-V9ESV4-F1
#
_cell.length_a   1.000
_cell.length_b   1.000
_cell.length_c   1.000
_cell.angle_alpha   90.00
_cell.angle_beta   90.00
_cell.angle_gamma   90.00
#
_symmetry.space_group_name_H-M   'P 1'
#
loop_
_entity.id
_entity.type
_entity.pdbx_description
1 polymer ?
#
loop_
_entity_poly.entity_id
_entity_poly.type
_entity_poly.pdbx_seq_one_letter_code
_entity_poly.pdbx_strand_id
1 'polypeptide(L)'
;MQREECIYNLIPKVHVEPAKPERYRSKFDPKVQPTGTTFGVRGKTKLEGANLGTAQKMEKPASARGFGRLPAKPDPKSFIRKGDKSTSIVSKKPAKFNYPGATRPPVVKRDDKPIMGLKSAKNFVTANAVETILAVPGNRARAKDEPPQYRTKEDYGQVPRYLSQVKDEIERENSMIEEFVRQNHNLMEEDGRDRVEPMDESERLGLVDALKSKWDHVNAKYQKLCHNVVFDTLGKVRRKETFERELTQLEKDIQLLEKGRVVISQNNDRYGY
;
A
#
# COMPACT_ATOMS: atom_id res chain seq x y z
N MET A 1 48.55 -17.97 -47.72
CA MET A 1 47.47 -18.96 -47.96
C MET A 1 47.55 -20.04 -46.91
N GLN A 2 46.86 -19.85 -45.78
CA GLN A 2 46.59 -20.94 -44.85
C GLN A 2 45.48 -21.76 -45.49
N ARG A 3 45.74 -23.05 -45.72
CA ARG A 3 44.79 -23.96 -46.35
C ARG A 3 43.53 -23.98 -45.51
N GLU A 4 42.39 -23.68 -46.12
CA GLU A 4 41.07 -23.59 -45.46
C GLU A 4 40.64 -24.93 -44.85
N GLU A 5 41.26 -26.03 -45.29
CA GLU A 5 41.02 -27.38 -44.80
C GLU A 5 42.34 -27.99 -44.31
N CYS A 6 42.35 -28.44 -43.06
CA CYS A 6 43.52 -29.05 -42.42
C CYS A 6 43.13 -30.40 -41.82
N ILE A 7 43.88 -31.46 -42.15
CA ILE A 7 43.65 -32.83 -41.65
C ILE A 7 43.57 -32.91 -40.12
N TYR A 8 44.27 -32.02 -39.39
CA TYR A 8 44.23 -31.96 -37.93
C TYR A 8 42.89 -31.44 -37.36
N ASN A 9 42.02 -30.83 -38.18
CA ASN A 9 40.68 -30.38 -37.81
C ASN A 9 39.57 -31.40 -38.19
N LEU A 10 39.93 -32.56 -38.74
CA LEU A 10 38.99 -33.60 -39.16
C LEU A 10 38.22 -34.22 -37.98
N ILE A 11 38.89 -34.36 -36.83
CA ILE A 11 38.27 -34.85 -35.60
C ILE A 11 37.95 -33.64 -34.72
N PRO A 12 36.66 -33.36 -34.42
CA PRO A 12 36.32 -32.26 -33.54
C PRO A 12 36.94 -32.47 -32.16
N LYS A 13 37.56 -31.42 -31.62
CA LYS A 13 38.11 -31.45 -30.27
C LYS A 13 36.98 -31.74 -29.29
N VAL A 14 37.18 -32.73 -28.41
CA VAL A 14 36.20 -33.09 -27.39
C VAL A 14 35.98 -31.86 -26.49
N HIS A 15 34.82 -31.23 -26.63
CA HIS A 15 34.42 -30.11 -25.79
C HIS A 15 34.04 -30.66 -24.41
N VAL A 16 34.86 -30.41 -23.41
CA VAL A 16 34.55 -30.79 -22.02
C VAL A 16 33.48 -29.83 -21.51
N GLU A 17 32.25 -30.31 -21.36
CA GLU A 17 31.19 -29.52 -20.75
C GLU A 17 31.57 -29.20 -19.29
N PRO A 18 31.63 -27.91 -18.89
CA PRO A 18 31.91 -27.57 -17.51
C PRO A 18 30.79 -28.09 -16.61
N ALA A 19 31.15 -28.79 -15.54
CA ALA A 19 30.18 -29.26 -14.56
C ALA A 19 29.41 -28.08 -13.96
N LYS A 20 28.07 -28.18 -13.96
CA LYS A 20 27.20 -27.14 -13.38
C LYS A 20 27.53 -26.99 -11.88
N PRO A 21 27.62 -25.76 -11.36
CA PRO A 21 27.87 -25.54 -9.94
C PRO A 21 26.73 -26.13 -9.10
N GLU A 22 27.04 -26.49 -7.86
CA GLU A 22 26.02 -26.96 -6.92
C GLU A 22 24.93 -25.90 -6.72
N ARG A 23 23.70 -26.37 -6.56
CA ARG A 23 22.56 -25.48 -6.30
C ARG A 23 22.76 -24.80 -4.94
N TYR A 24 22.73 -23.46 -4.94
CA TYR A 24 22.74 -22.68 -3.71
C TYR A 24 21.65 -23.14 -2.73
N ARG A 25 22.04 -23.40 -1.47
CA ARG A 25 21.14 -23.65 -0.35
C ARG A 25 21.22 -22.50 0.64
N SER A 26 20.06 -21.94 1.00
CA SER A 26 19.98 -20.86 1.99
C SER A 26 20.48 -21.33 3.36
N LYS A 27 21.09 -20.41 4.12
CA LYS A 27 21.45 -20.63 5.53
C LYS A 27 20.24 -20.85 6.45
N PHE A 28 19.05 -20.42 6.01
CA PHE A 28 17.81 -20.50 6.77
C PHE A 28 17.07 -21.83 6.52
N ASP A 29 16.56 -22.44 7.60
CA ASP A 29 15.77 -23.67 7.53
C ASP A 29 14.36 -23.36 6.97
N PRO A 30 13.96 -23.93 5.82
CA PRO A 30 12.64 -23.66 5.22
C PRO A 30 11.47 -24.17 6.06
N LYS A 31 11.70 -25.00 7.09
CA LYS A 31 10.66 -25.54 7.97
C LYS A 31 10.39 -24.69 9.21
N VAL A 32 11.08 -23.55 9.34
CA VAL A 32 10.95 -22.64 10.47
C VAL A 32 10.07 -21.46 10.07
N GLN A 33 9.14 -21.07 10.95
CA GLN A 33 8.30 -19.89 10.71
C GLN A 33 9.15 -18.61 10.73
N PRO A 34 8.94 -17.66 9.80
CA PRO A 34 9.65 -16.39 9.81
C PRO A 34 9.28 -15.59 11.06
N THR A 35 10.25 -15.06 11.80
CA THR A 35 10.00 -14.26 13.01
C THR A 35 9.88 -12.77 12.65
N GLY A 36 8.99 -12.03 13.32
CA GLY A 36 8.91 -10.57 13.18
C GLY A 36 8.23 -10.07 11.92
N THR A 37 7.23 -10.79 11.40
CA THR A 37 6.44 -10.32 10.26
C THR A 37 5.57 -9.11 10.65
N THR A 38 5.34 -8.20 9.71
CA THR A 38 4.49 -7.01 9.90
C THR A 38 2.98 -7.32 9.76
N PHE A 39 2.63 -8.55 9.42
CA PHE A 39 1.26 -9.02 9.29
C PHE A 39 0.70 -9.47 10.64
N GLY A 40 -0.55 -9.09 10.96
CA GLY A 40 -1.21 -9.52 12.20
C GLY A 40 -0.78 -8.80 13.48
N VAL A 41 -0.06 -7.68 13.35
CA VAL A 41 0.40 -6.85 14.50
C VAL A 41 -0.77 -6.24 15.29
N ARG A 42 -1.95 -6.13 14.67
CA ARG A 42 -3.19 -5.64 15.31
C ARG A 42 -4.22 -6.76 15.37
N GLY A 43 -4.67 -7.10 16.58
CA GLY A 43 -5.74 -8.07 16.83
C GLY A 43 -5.36 -9.15 17.85
N LYS A 44 -6.28 -10.09 18.07
CA LYS A 44 -6.06 -11.29 18.93
C LYS A 44 -5.71 -12.54 18.11
N THR A 45 -5.70 -12.42 16.78
CA THR A 45 -5.49 -13.51 15.85
C THR A 45 -4.01 -13.82 15.74
N LYS A 46 -3.61 -15.04 16.16
CA LYS A 46 -2.23 -15.50 16.01
C LYS A 46 -2.01 -15.95 14.57
N LEU A 47 -1.39 -15.09 13.75
CA LEU A 47 -0.92 -15.46 12.42
C LEU A 47 0.45 -16.15 12.50
N GLU A 48 0.72 -17.03 11.55
CA GLU A 48 2.04 -17.66 11.43
C GLU A 48 3.09 -16.59 11.12
N GLY A 49 4.18 -16.62 11.89
CA GLY A 49 5.28 -15.66 11.79
C GLY A 49 5.11 -14.31 12.52
N ALA A 50 3.94 -14.06 13.13
CA ALA A 50 3.71 -12.89 13.98
C ALA A 50 4.38 -13.00 15.38
N ASN A 51 5.18 -14.04 15.61
CA ASN A 51 5.91 -14.20 16.87
C ASN A 51 7.12 -13.24 16.91
N LEU A 52 7.22 -12.39 17.94
CA LEU A 52 8.48 -11.75 18.34
C LEU A 52 9.19 -12.67 19.33
N GLY A 53 10.04 -13.58 18.84
CA GLY A 53 10.74 -14.50 19.73
C GLY A 53 11.43 -15.66 19.02
N THR A 54 11.58 -16.77 19.74
CA THR A 54 12.28 -17.96 19.27
C THR A 54 11.61 -18.58 18.04
N ALA A 55 12.44 -18.96 17.06
CA ALA A 55 12.05 -19.70 15.88
C ALA A 55 11.24 -20.96 16.26
N GLN A 56 9.96 -21.00 15.88
CA GLN A 56 9.11 -22.17 16.03
C GLN A 56 9.06 -22.95 14.71
N LYS A 57 9.19 -24.27 14.79
CA LYS A 57 9.06 -25.15 13.63
C LYS A 57 7.61 -25.15 13.16
N MET A 58 7.37 -25.03 11.85
CA MET A 58 6.03 -25.19 11.30
C MET A 58 5.57 -26.62 11.59
N GLU A 59 4.55 -26.75 12.43
CA GLU A 59 3.80 -28.00 12.56
C GLU A 59 3.09 -28.26 11.23
N LYS A 60 2.94 -29.53 10.84
CA LYS A 60 2.14 -29.88 9.66
C LYS A 60 0.73 -29.32 9.88
N PRO A 61 0.08 -28.69 8.88
CA PRO A 61 -1.27 -28.19 9.06
C PRO A 61 -2.16 -29.38 9.41
N ALA A 62 -2.60 -29.43 10.68
CA ALA A 62 -3.63 -30.36 11.09
C ALA A 62 -4.87 -29.98 10.27
N SER A 63 -5.35 -30.90 9.43
CA SER A 63 -6.51 -30.67 8.57
C SER A 63 -7.63 -30.05 9.40
N ALA A 64 -8.00 -28.81 9.05
CA ALA A 64 -9.18 -28.11 9.53
C ALA A 64 -9.50 -28.33 11.03
N ARG A 65 -8.80 -27.61 11.92
CA ARG A 65 -9.43 -27.24 13.21
C ARG A 65 -10.54 -26.24 12.90
N GLY A 66 -11.70 -26.76 12.48
CA GLY A 66 -12.91 -25.98 12.34
C GLY A 66 -13.31 -25.38 13.69
N PHE A 67 -13.84 -24.17 13.66
CA PHE A 67 -14.54 -23.62 14.82
C PHE A 67 -15.75 -24.53 15.11
N GLY A 68 -15.78 -25.16 16.28
CA GLY A 68 -17.01 -25.74 16.84
C GLY A 68 -17.01 -27.22 17.20
N ARG A 69 -15.98 -28.03 16.89
CA ARG A 69 -15.90 -29.42 17.38
C ARG A 69 -14.55 -29.76 17.97
N LEU A 70 -14.54 -30.01 19.28
CA LEU A 70 -13.40 -30.64 19.95
C LEU A 70 -13.29 -32.09 19.43
N PRO A 71 -12.08 -32.57 19.09
CA PRO A 71 -11.88 -33.90 18.49
C PRO A 71 -12.22 -35.06 19.44
N ALA A 72 -12.40 -34.79 20.74
CA ALA A 72 -12.76 -35.78 21.75
C ALA A 72 -13.86 -35.24 22.68
N LYS A 73 -14.75 -36.14 23.12
CA LYS A 73 -15.72 -35.83 24.18
C LYS A 73 -14.93 -35.54 25.47
N PRO A 74 -15.26 -34.50 26.24
CA PRO A 74 -14.57 -34.21 27.50
C PRO A 74 -14.80 -35.36 28.48
N ASP A 75 -13.71 -35.93 29.01
CA ASP A 75 -13.77 -37.03 29.97
C ASP A 75 -14.28 -36.51 31.34
N PRO A 76 -15.31 -37.12 31.94
CA PRO A 76 -15.88 -36.66 33.21
C PRO A 76 -14.92 -36.84 34.41
N LYS A 77 -13.86 -37.63 34.24
CA LYS A 77 -12.79 -37.81 35.24
C LYS A 77 -11.69 -36.75 35.15
N SER A 78 -11.59 -36.01 34.04
CA SER A 78 -10.62 -34.94 33.85
C SER A 78 -11.26 -33.58 34.13
N PHE A 79 -11.39 -33.22 35.41
CA PHE A 79 -11.83 -31.90 35.85
C PHE A 79 -10.64 -31.10 36.40
N ILE A 80 -10.69 -29.78 36.24
CA ILE A 80 -9.67 -28.86 36.76
C ILE A 80 -9.76 -28.86 38.29
N ARG A 81 -8.67 -29.21 38.96
CA ARG A 81 -8.53 -29.14 40.41
C ARG A 81 -8.00 -27.77 40.84
N LYS A 82 -8.19 -27.44 42.12
CA LYS A 82 -7.69 -26.20 42.72
C LYS A 82 -6.16 -26.16 42.60
N GLY A 83 -5.65 -25.24 41.78
CA GLY A 83 -4.21 -25.06 41.55
C GLY A 83 -3.68 -25.63 40.23
N ASP A 84 -4.48 -26.35 39.44
CA ASP A 84 -4.00 -26.95 38.18
C ASP A 84 -3.55 -25.90 37.14
N LYS A 85 -4.09 -24.68 37.21
CA LYS A 85 -3.69 -23.54 36.37
C LYS A 85 -2.84 -22.51 37.10
N SER A 86 -2.47 -22.75 38.36
CA SER A 86 -1.53 -21.87 39.05
C SER A 86 -0.12 -22.23 38.61
N THR A 87 0.53 -21.32 37.89
CA THR A 87 1.98 -21.37 37.69
C THR A 87 2.64 -21.25 39.05
N SER A 88 3.36 -22.29 39.48
CA SER A 88 4.20 -22.18 40.67
C SER A 88 5.22 -21.07 40.39
N ILE A 89 5.19 -20.02 41.20
CA ILE A 89 6.26 -19.02 41.22
C ILE A 89 7.44 -19.74 41.85
N VAL A 90 8.25 -20.40 41.01
CA VAL A 90 9.54 -20.92 41.45
C VAL A 90 10.29 -19.72 42.02
N SER A 91 10.54 -19.72 43.33
CA SER A 91 11.34 -18.71 44.01
C SER A 91 12.79 -18.84 43.53
N LYS A 92 13.06 -18.36 42.33
CA LYS A 92 14.42 -18.20 41.84
C LYS A 92 15.08 -17.24 42.82
N LYS A 93 16.19 -17.68 43.44
CA LYS A 93 17.11 -16.79 44.18
C LYS A 93 17.26 -15.50 43.37
N PRO A 94 17.21 -14.30 43.97
CA PRO A 94 17.18 -13.05 43.22
C PRO A 94 18.39 -12.98 42.29
N ALA A 95 18.15 -13.24 41.00
CA ALA A 95 19.15 -13.07 39.97
C ALA A 95 19.31 -11.56 39.79
N LYS A 96 20.56 -11.08 39.89
CA LYS A 96 20.86 -9.65 39.73
C LYS A 96 20.45 -9.22 38.32
N PHE A 97 19.42 -8.39 38.24
CA PHE A 97 19.03 -7.72 37.02
C PHE A 97 20.14 -6.76 36.60
N ASN A 98 20.67 -6.91 35.39
CA ASN A 98 21.78 -6.10 34.89
C ASN A 98 21.26 -5.15 33.81
N TYR A 99 21.40 -3.85 34.02
CA TYR A 99 21.02 -2.84 33.02
C TYR A 99 22.08 -2.78 31.91
N PRO A 100 21.70 -2.79 30.63
CA PRO A 100 22.66 -2.57 29.55
C PRO A 100 23.05 -1.08 29.51
N GLY A 101 24.31 -0.77 29.80
CA GLY A 101 24.85 0.59 29.67
C GLY A 101 26.07 0.85 30.55
N ALA A 102 26.82 1.89 30.22
CA ALA A 102 27.90 2.38 31.08
C ALA A 102 27.30 2.95 32.37
N THR A 103 27.64 2.35 33.51
CA THR A 103 27.25 2.88 34.82
C THR A 103 27.87 4.26 35.02
N ARG A 104 27.10 5.21 35.54
CA ARG A 104 27.64 6.52 35.97
C ARG A 104 28.83 6.29 36.92
N PRO A 105 29.87 7.13 36.87
CA PRO A 105 31.00 7.00 37.80
C PRO A 105 30.50 7.10 39.25
N PRO A 106 31.14 6.38 40.18
CA PRO A 106 30.77 6.43 41.59
C PRO A 106 30.90 7.85 42.13
N VAL A 107 29.98 8.25 43.00
CA VAL A 107 30.03 9.55 43.67
C VAL A 107 31.27 9.61 44.56
N VAL A 108 31.95 10.76 44.58
CA VAL A 108 33.11 11.03 45.44
C VAL A 108 32.74 10.74 46.90
N LYS A 109 33.58 9.96 47.60
CA LYS A 109 33.33 9.59 48.99
C LYS A 109 33.61 10.77 49.92
N ARG A 110 32.99 10.78 51.11
CA ARG A 110 33.21 11.82 52.12
C ARG A 110 34.68 11.94 52.55
N ASP A 111 35.42 10.83 52.53
CA ASP A 111 36.83 10.78 52.94
C ASP A 111 37.81 11.08 51.79
N ASP A 112 37.31 11.21 50.55
CA ASP A 112 38.12 11.56 49.38
C ASP A 112 38.42 13.06 49.43
N LYS A 113 39.64 13.41 49.85
CA LYS A 113 40.08 14.80 49.91
C LYS A 113 40.46 15.23 48.48
N PRO A 114 39.91 16.33 47.96
CA PRO A 114 40.37 16.87 46.68
C PRO A 114 41.87 17.19 46.78
N ILE A 115 42.56 17.26 45.63
CA ILE A 115 43.98 17.60 45.58
C ILE A 115 44.17 18.97 46.25
N MET A 116 44.65 18.95 47.50
CA MET A 116 44.86 20.15 48.29
C MET A 116 46.18 20.80 47.90
N GLY A 117 46.22 22.13 47.82
CA GLY A 117 47.45 22.87 47.54
C GLY A 117 47.68 23.26 46.08
N LEU A 118 46.67 23.12 45.22
CA LEU A 118 46.63 23.80 43.91
C LEU A 118 46.59 25.32 44.13
N LYS A 119 47.77 25.92 44.32
CA LYS A 119 47.95 27.37 44.35
C LYS A 119 48.33 27.81 42.94
N SER A 120 47.44 28.54 42.29
CA SER A 120 47.76 29.19 41.03
C SER A 120 48.71 30.37 41.30
N ALA A 121 49.82 30.48 40.56
CA ALA A 121 50.71 31.65 40.59
C ALA A 121 50.14 32.86 39.83
N LYS A 122 48.85 32.82 39.44
CA LYS A 122 48.19 33.89 38.69
C LYS A 122 48.03 35.14 39.57
N ASN A 123 48.54 36.27 39.09
CA ASN A 123 48.26 37.57 39.68
C ASN A 123 46.89 38.07 39.19
N PHE A 124 45.89 37.95 40.06
CA PHE A 124 44.51 38.32 39.76
C PHE A 124 44.32 39.82 39.49
N VAL A 125 45.17 40.69 40.04
CA VAL A 125 45.09 42.14 39.78
C VAL A 125 45.42 42.43 38.32
N THR A 126 46.54 41.90 37.84
CA THR A 126 46.95 42.07 36.44
C THR A 126 46.02 41.35 35.46
N ALA A 127 45.55 40.16 35.83
CA ALA A 127 44.67 39.37 34.96
C ALA A 127 43.31 40.03 34.78
N ASN A 128 42.68 40.51 35.87
CA ASN A 128 41.39 41.19 35.81
C ASN A 128 41.49 42.52 35.04
N ALA A 129 42.61 43.25 35.21
CA ALA A 129 42.85 44.48 34.46
C ALA A 129 42.93 44.21 32.95
N VAL A 130 43.73 43.21 32.53
CA VAL A 130 43.85 42.82 31.12
C VAL A 130 42.51 42.31 30.57
N GLU A 131 41.79 41.47 31.31
CA GLU A 131 40.49 40.95 30.91
C GLU A 131 39.47 42.06 30.68
N THR A 132 39.44 43.08 31.55
CA THR A 132 38.53 44.22 31.42
C THR A 132 38.90 45.12 30.24
N ILE A 133 40.20 45.35 30.00
CA ILE A 133 40.68 46.20 28.89
C ILE A 133 40.40 45.53 27.54
N LEU A 134 40.59 44.21 27.45
CA LEU A 134 40.35 43.44 26.24
C LEU A 134 38.88 43.02 26.08
N ALA A 135 38.04 43.27 27.09
CA ALA A 135 36.63 42.93 27.03
C ALA A 135 35.95 43.71 25.91
N VAL A 136 35.49 42.98 24.91
CA VAL A 136 34.61 43.51 23.90
C VAL A 136 33.27 43.88 24.55
N PRO A 137 32.75 45.11 24.36
CA PRO A 137 31.43 45.48 24.84
C PRO A 137 30.39 44.47 24.38
N GLY A 138 29.61 43.95 25.32
CA GLY A 138 28.63 42.90 25.07
C GLY A 138 27.59 43.30 24.02
N ASN A 139 26.87 42.30 23.50
CA ASN A 139 25.94 42.46 22.37
C ASN A 139 24.90 43.58 22.56
N ARG A 140 24.57 43.98 23.80
CA ARG A 140 23.68 45.11 24.11
C ARG A 140 24.26 46.49 23.75
N ALA A 141 25.59 46.66 23.80
CA ALA A 141 26.24 47.90 23.36
C ALA A 141 26.47 47.93 21.83
N ARG A 142 26.39 46.76 21.17
CA ARG A 142 26.56 46.59 19.72
C ARG A 142 25.25 46.50 18.95
N ALA A 143 24.17 46.12 19.62
CA ALA A 143 22.82 46.16 19.07
C ALA A 143 22.44 47.62 18.86
N LYS A 144 22.69 48.12 17.66
CA LYS A 144 21.96 49.30 17.18
C LYS A 144 20.51 48.84 17.09
N ASP A 145 19.66 49.29 18.01
CA ASP A 145 18.20 49.10 17.98
C ASP A 145 17.56 49.92 16.84
N GLU A 146 18.19 49.91 15.66
CA GLU A 146 17.66 50.52 14.46
C GLU A 146 16.76 49.50 13.75
N PRO A 147 15.58 49.93 13.26
CA PRO A 147 14.70 49.03 12.52
C PRO A 147 15.42 48.49 11.28
N PRO A 148 15.27 47.19 10.94
CA PRO A 148 15.92 46.60 9.77
C PRO A 148 15.59 47.37 8.50
N GLN A 149 16.61 47.85 7.80
CA GLN A 149 16.45 48.58 6.54
C GLN A 149 16.26 47.57 5.40
N TYR A 150 15.01 47.36 4.98
CA TYR A 150 14.69 46.40 3.91
C TYR A 150 15.18 46.84 2.51
N ARG A 151 15.48 48.14 2.34
CA ARG A 151 16.00 48.72 1.09
C ARG A 151 17.47 48.36 0.81
N THR A 152 18.25 48.10 1.85
CA THR A 152 19.70 47.82 1.74
C THR A 152 19.99 46.32 1.75
N LYS A 153 18.97 45.47 1.61
CA LYS A 153 19.17 44.04 1.44
C LYS A 153 19.96 43.78 0.15
N GLU A 154 20.97 42.91 0.24
CA GLU A 154 21.82 42.55 -0.89
C GLU A 154 21.01 41.92 -2.05
N ASP A 155 19.95 41.18 -1.69
CA ASP A 155 19.07 40.49 -2.64
C ASP A 155 17.85 41.33 -3.06
N TYR A 156 17.80 42.63 -2.73
CA TYR A 156 16.66 43.47 -3.08
C TYR A 156 16.54 43.62 -4.61
N GLY A 157 15.40 43.21 -5.16
CA GLY A 157 15.16 43.22 -6.60
C GLY A 157 15.77 42.03 -7.37
N GLN A 158 16.45 41.10 -6.70
CA GLN A 158 16.92 39.86 -7.31
C GLN A 158 15.86 38.76 -7.19
N VAL A 159 15.75 37.93 -8.22
CA VAL A 159 14.86 36.77 -8.20
C VAL A 159 15.51 35.67 -7.34
N PRO A 160 14.84 35.18 -6.28
CA PRO A 160 15.39 34.14 -5.44
C PRO A 160 15.71 32.84 -6.20
N ARG A 161 16.87 32.24 -5.88
CA ARG A 161 17.37 31.02 -6.54
C ARG A 161 16.42 29.82 -6.47
N TYR A 162 15.59 29.72 -5.44
CA TYR A 162 14.63 28.62 -5.34
C TYR A 162 13.54 28.68 -6.42
N LEU A 163 13.21 29.85 -6.95
CA LEU A 163 12.17 29.99 -7.97
C LEU A 163 12.56 29.38 -9.31
N SER A 164 13.85 29.37 -9.67
CA SER A 164 14.31 28.64 -10.86
C SER A 164 14.20 27.13 -10.64
N GLN A 165 14.57 26.63 -9.47
CA GLN A 165 14.43 25.21 -9.13
C GLN A 165 12.97 24.73 -9.20
N VAL A 166 12.04 25.54 -8.71
CA VAL A 166 10.60 25.22 -8.77
C VAL A 166 10.09 25.22 -10.21
N LYS A 167 10.56 26.15 -11.07
CA LYS A 167 10.19 26.13 -12.49
C LYS A 167 10.70 24.87 -13.19
N ASP A 168 11.95 24.48 -12.95
CA ASP A 168 12.55 23.27 -13.50
C ASP A 168 11.86 21.99 -13.00
N GLU A 169 11.31 22.01 -11.78
CA GLU A 169 10.51 20.91 -11.22
C GLU A 169 9.14 20.80 -11.89
N ILE A 170 8.43 21.93 -12.04
CA ILE A 170 7.13 21.99 -12.75
C ILE A 170 7.28 21.53 -14.20
N GLU A 171 8.32 21.97 -14.89
CA GLU A 171 8.57 21.58 -16.29
C GLU A 171 8.83 20.08 -16.41
N ARG A 172 9.63 19.51 -15.51
CA ARG A 172 9.87 18.06 -15.46
C ARG A 172 8.59 17.29 -15.17
N GLU A 173 7.79 17.72 -14.20
CA GLU A 173 6.51 17.08 -13.86
C GLU A 173 5.54 17.11 -15.05
N ASN A 174 5.39 18.27 -15.71
CA ASN A 174 4.57 18.39 -16.90
C ASN A 174 5.03 17.47 -18.03
N SER A 175 6.34 17.37 -18.27
CA SER A 175 6.88 16.45 -19.29
C SER A 175 6.58 14.98 -18.98
N MET A 176 6.64 14.57 -17.71
CA MET A 176 6.30 13.21 -17.29
C MET A 176 4.80 12.92 -17.44
N ILE A 177 3.95 13.89 -17.09
CA ILE A 177 2.49 13.77 -17.27
C ILE A 177 2.17 13.65 -18.76
N GLU A 178 2.76 14.48 -19.60
CA GLU A 178 2.55 14.44 -21.05
C GLU A 178 3.00 13.10 -21.64
N GLU A 179 4.16 12.59 -21.23
CA GLU A 179 4.64 11.28 -21.66
C GLU A 179 3.72 10.15 -21.19
N PHE A 180 3.24 10.18 -19.94
CA PHE A 180 2.31 9.18 -19.40
C PHE A 180 0.96 9.20 -20.13
N VAL A 181 0.41 10.38 -20.40
CA VAL A 181 -0.83 10.54 -21.17
C VAL A 181 -0.62 10.05 -22.60
N ARG A 182 0.51 10.39 -23.24
CA ARG A 182 0.84 9.92 -24.60
C ARG A 182 1.01 8.41 -24.66
N GLN A 183 1.72 7.80 -23.70
CA GLN A 183 1.87 6.35 -23.63
C GLN A 183 0.52 5.67 -23.43
N ASN A 184 -0.31 6.15 -22.50
CA ASN A 184 -1.66 5.60 -22.30
C ASN A 184 -2.56 5.78 -23.53
N HIS A 185 -2.49 6.92 -24.20
CA HIS A 185 -3.22 7.15 -25.45
C HIS A 185 -2.78 6.16 -26.53
N ASN A 186 -1.47 6.00 -26.73
CA ASN A 186 -0.93 5.05 -27.72
C ASN A 186 -1.26 3.59 -27.35
N LEU A 187 -1.23 3.22 -26.07
CA LEU A 187 -1.63 1.89 -25.57
C LEU A 187 -3.13 1.61 -25.79
N MET A 188 -3.98 2.63 -25.63
CA MET A 188 -5.41 2.53 -25.94
C MET A 188 -5.71 2.52 -27.44
N GLU A 189 -4.83 3.09 -28.27
CA GLU A 189 -4.92 3.00 -29.73
C GLU A 189 -4.45 1.63 -30.27
N GLU A 190 -3.49 0.96 -29.63
CA GLU A 190 -2.99 -0.37 -30.03
C GLU A 190 -3.91 -1.52 -29.58
N ASP A 191 -4.56 -1.45 -28.42
CA ASP A 191 -5.54 -2.46 -27.97
C ASP A 191 -6.95 -2.06 -28.42
N GLY A 192 -7.27 -2.31 -29.70
CA GLY A 192 -8.54 -1.96 -30.36
C GLY A 192 -9.80 -2.65 -29.81
N ARG A 193 -9.86 -2.93 -28.51
CA ARG A 193 -10.92 -3.68 -27.83
C ARG A 193 -12.02 -2.82 -27.23
N ASP A 194 -11.75 -1.54 -26.97
CA ASP A 194 -12.74 -0.63 -26.38
C ASP A 194 -12.85 0.67 -27.19
N ARG A 195 -13.22 0.56 -28.48
CA ARG A 195 -13.75 1.72 -29.21
C ARG A 195 -15.12 2.07 -28.66
N VAL A 196 -15.10 2.92 -27.64
CA VAL A 196 -16.25 3.45 -26.93
C VAL A 196 -16.65 4.73 -27.69
N GLU A 197 -17.50 4.58 -28.70
CA GLU A 197 -17.96 5.69 -29.53
C GLU A 197 -19.28 6.26 -28.96
N PRO A 198 -19.39 7.59 -28.80
CA PRO A 198 -20.66 8.22 -28.42
C PRO A 198 -21.70 7.96 -29.53
N MET A 199 -22.88 7.45 -29.16
CA MET A 199 -23.99 7.30 -30.11
C MET A 199 -24.40 8.68 -30.63
N ASP A 200 -24.69 8.78 -31.92
CA ASP A 200 -25.20 10.04 -32.47
C ASP A 200 -26.58 10.37 -31.88
N GLU A 201 -26.82 11.66 -31.68
CA GLU A 201 -28.04 12.15 -31.01
C GLU A 201 -29.28 11.92 -31.88
N SER A 202 -29.13 11.95 -33.21
CA SER A 202 -30.24 11.68 -34.13
C SER A 202 -30.67 10.21 -34.10
N GLU A 203 -29.69 9.30 -34.04
CA GLU A 203 -29.92 7.86 -33.91
C GLU A 203 -30.55 7.52 -32.56
N ARG A 204 -30.09 8.16 -31.47
CA ARG A 204 -30.66 8.01 -30.13
C ARG A 204 -32.15 8.39 -30.11
N LEU A 205 -32.51 9.52 -30.70
CA LEU A 205 -33.90 9.99 -30.77
C LEU A 205 -34.77 9.04 -31.60
N GLY A 206 -34.27 8.56 -32.75
CA GLY A 206 -34.97 7.57 -33.57
C GLY A 206 -35.23 6.26 -32.82
N LEU A 207 -34.26 5.80 -32.02
CA LEU A 207 -34.39 4.59 -31.20
C LEU A 207 -35.43 4.78 -30.08
N VAL A 208 -35.44 5.94 -29.42
CA VAL A 208 -36.44 6.27 -28.40
C VAL A 208 -37.86 6.27 -28.99
N ASP A 209 -38.04 6.86 -30.17
CA ASP A 209 -39.35 6.90 -30.84
C ASP A 209 -39.83 5.49 -31.23
N ALA A 210 -38.93 4.65 -31.77
CA ALA A 210 -39.23 3.26 -32.06
C ALA A 210 -39.62 2.45 -30.81
N LEU A 211 -38.94 2.66 -29.68
CA LEU A 211 -39.26 2.01 -28.41
C LEU A 211 -40.60 2.48 -27.84
N LYS A 212 -40.92 3.77 -27.95
CA LYS A 212 -42.23 4.32 -27.56
C LYS A 212 -43.36 3.74 -28.40
N SER A 213 -43.18 3.66 -29.73
CA SER A 213 -44.14 3.02 -30.62
C SER A 213 -44.37 1.54 -30.27
N LYS A 214 -43.31 0.81 -29.93
CA LYS A 214 -43.41 -0.58 -29.45
C LYS A 214 -44.14 -0.67 -28.11
N TRP A 215 -43.87 0.24 -27.18
CA TRP A 215 -44.56 0.32 -25.90
C TRP A 215 -46.06 0.56 -26.10
N ASP A 216 -46.45 1.50 -26.97
CA ASP A 216 -47.85 1.78 -27.30
C ASP A 216 -48.57 0.54 -27.85
N HIS A 217 -47.92 -0.21 -28.74
CA HIS A 217 -48.48 -1.43 -29.30
C HIS A 217 -48.70 -2.54 -28.26
N VAL A 218 -47.72 -2.76 -27.38
CA VAL A 218 -47.83 -3.75 -26.29
C VAL A 218 -48.85 -3.30 -25.25
N ASN A 219 -48.86 -2.02 -24.90
CA ASN A 219 -49.82 -1.44 -23.96
C ASN A 219 -51.25 -1.51 -24.49
N ALA A 220 -51.48 -1.26 -25.78
CA ALA A 220 -52.79 -1.43 -26.41
C ALA A 220 -53.30 -2.89 -26.32
N LYS A 221 -52.41 -3.89 -26.43
CA LYS A 221 -52.76 -5.30 -26.22
C LYS A 221 -53.01 -5.63 -24.76
N TYR A 222 -52.24 -5.03 -23.85
CA TYR A 222 -52.39 -5.19 -22.41
C TYR A 222 -53.72 -4.59 -21.90
N GLN A 223 -54.09 -3.40 -22.37
CA GLN A 223 -55.37 -2.76 -22.04
C GLN A 223 -56.58 -3.57 -22.54
N LYS A 224 -56.47 -4.24 -23.69
CA LYS A 224 -57.50 -5.21 -24.11
C LYS A 224 -57.65 -6.38 -23.16
N LEU A 225 -56.72 -6.64 -22.24
CA LEU A 225 -56.85 -7.67 -21.20
C LEU A 225 -57.32 -7.11 -19.86
N CYS A 226 -57.20 -5.81 -19.60
CA CYS A 226 -57.45 -5.22 -18.28
C CYS A 226 -58.93 -5.23 -17.86
N HIS A 227 -59.86 -5.34 -18.80
CA HIS A 227 -61.29 -5.48 -18.49
C HIS A 227 -61.66 -6.87 -17.93
N ASN A 228 -60.74 -7.85 -18.00
CA ASN A 228 -60.96 -9.17 -17.43
C ASN A 228 -60.65 -9.14 -15.93
N VAL A 229 -61.69 -9.12 -15.09
CA VAL A 229 -61.56 -9.09 -13.62
C VAL A 229 -61.08 -10.43 -13.06
N VAL A 230 -61.38 -11.55 -13.73
CA VAL A 230 -60.98 -12.89 -13.30
C VAL A 230 -60.18 -13.59 -14.40
N PHE A 231 -59.00 -14.10 -14.04
CA PHE A 231 -58.11 -14.84 -14.94
C PHE A 231 -58.16 -16.35 -14.64
N ASP A 232 -59.24 -17.01 -15.04
CA ASP A 232 -59.53 -18.42 -14.69
C ASP A 232 -58.59 -19.46 -15.32
N THR A 233 -57.81 -19.08 -16.33
CA THR A 233 -56.94 -20.01 -17.06
C THR A 233 -55.48 -19.60 -16.96
N LEU A 234 -54.60 -20.57 -16.76
CA LEU A 234 -53.14 -20.36 -16.68
C LEU A 234 -52.61 -19.62 -17.93
N GLY A 235 -53.18 -19.86 -19.11
CA GLY A 235 -52.81 -19.17 -20.35
C GLY A 235 -53.13 -17.67 -20.34
N LYS A 236 -54.24 -17.25 -19.72
CA LYS A 236 -54.58 -15.83 -19.57
C LYS A 236 -53.61 -15.13 -18.61
N VAL A 237 -53.28 -15.78 -17.48
CA VAL A 237 -52.31 -15.27 -16.50
C VAL A 237 -50.93 -15.11 -17.14
N ARG A 238 -50.44 -16.13 -17.86
CA ARG A 238 -49.14 -16.08 -18.55
C ARG A 238 -49.05 -14.96 -19.57
N ARG A 239 -50.10 -14.75 -20.38
CA ARG A 239 -50.14 -13.65 -21.37
C ARG A 239 -50.10 -12.27 -20.72
N LYS A 240 -50.80 -12.09 -19.59
CA LYS A 240 -50.75 -10.85 -18.81
C LYS A 240 -49.34 -10.61 -18.30
N GLU A 241 -48.75 -11.62 -17.67
CA GLU A 241 -47.41 -11.54 -17.10
C GLU A 241 -46.33 -11.26 -18.16
N THR A 242 -46.44 -11.83 -19.37
CA THR A 242 -45.53 -11.52 -20.48
C THR A 242 -45.63 -10.07 -20.91
N PHE A 243 -46.85 -9.52 -21.02
CA PHE A 243 -47.02 -8.11 -21.37
C PHE A 243 -46.51 -7.17 -20.27
N GLU A 244 -46.73 -7.49 -18.99
CA GLU A 244 -46.18 -6.70 -17.88
C GLU A 244 -44.65 -6.71 -17.87
N ARG A 245 -44.03 -7.88 -18.09
CA ARG A 245 -42.58 -8.00 -18.20
C ARG A 245 -42.04 -7.19 -19.38
N GLU A 246 -42.65 -7.30 -20.55
CA GLU A 246 -42.25 -6.53 -21.73
C GLU A 246 -42.40 -5.01 -21.53
N LEU A 247 -43.51 -4.55 -20.93
CA LEU A 247 -43.72 -3.13 -20.62
C LEU A 247 -42.66 -2.60 -19.65
N THR A 248 -42.37 -3.33 -18.57
CA THR A 248 -41.35 -2.91 -17.60
C THR A 248 -39.94 -2.86 -18.19
N GLN A 249 -39.64 -3.72 -19.17
CA GLN A 249 -38.38 -3.69 -19.88
C GLN A 249 -38.29 -2.46 -20.80
N LEU A 250 -39.33 -2.20 -21.59
CA LEU A 250 -39.39 -1.04 -22.48
C LEU A 250 -39.30 0.27 -21.71
N GLU A 251 -39.94 0.38 -20.54
CA GLU A 251 -39.85 1.56 -19.68
C GLU A 251 -38.41 1.81 -19.19
N LYS A 252 -37.69 0.76 -18.81
CA LYS A 252 -36.28 0.88 -18.39
C LYS A 252 -35.38 1.28 -19.55
N ASP A 253 -35.58 0.69 -20.73
CA ASP A 253 -34.79 0.98 -21.92
C ASP A 253 -34.99 2.43 -22.39
N ILE A 254 -36.23 2.92 -22.37
CA ILE A 254 -36.57 4.32 -22.68
C ILE A 254 -35.91 5.26 -21.65
N GLN A 255 -36.02 4.97 -20.35
CA GLN A 255 -35.39 5.79 -19.30
C GLN A 255 -33.87 5.85 -19.44
N LEU A 256 -33.22 4.75 -19.82
CA LEU A 256 -31.78 4.70 -20.04
C LEU A 256 -31.37 5.64 -21.18
N LEU A 257 -32.09 5.57 -22.30
CA LEU A 257 -31.80 6.41 -23.47
C LEU A 257 -32.15 7.88 -23.23
N GLU A 258 -33.17 8.20 -22.43
CA GLU A 258 -33.57 9.59 -22.13
C GLU A 258 -32.65 10.28 -21.11
N LYS A 259 -31.90 9.53 -20.27
CA LYS A 259 -31.07 10.10 -19.19
C LYS A 259 -29.80 10.82 -19.67
N GLY A 260 -29.39 10.71 -20.94
CA GLY A 260 -28.30 11.51 -21.52
C GLY A 260 -27.39 10.74 -22.49
N ARG A 261 -26.11 11.14 -22.56
CA ARG A 261 -25.10 10.57 -23.47
C ARG A 261 -24.95 9.06 -23.28
N VAL A 262 -25.36 8.30 -24.29
CA VAL A 262 -25.20 6.85 -24.38
C VAL A 262 -23.95 6.56 -25.21
N VAL A 263 -23.14 5.63 -24.74
CA VAL A 263 -21.91 5.25 -25.42
C VAL A 263 -22.02 3.78 -25.83
N ILE A 264 -21.68 3.50 -27.08
CA ILE A 264 -21.75 2.15 -27.65
C ILE A 264 -20.36 1.54 -27.54
N SER A 265 -20.24 0.41 -26.85
CA SER A 265 -19.08 -0.46 -27.00
C SER A 265 -19.34 -1.41 -28.17
N GLN A 266 -18.43 -1.44 -29.15
CA GLN A 266 -18.49 -2.43 -30.22
C GLN A 266 -18.03 -3.81 -29.69
N ASN A 267 -18.80 -4.42 -28.79
CA ASN A 267 -18.65 -5.84 -28.48
C ASN A 267 -19.30 -6.62 -29.62
N ASN A 268 -18.54 -6.87 -30.68
CA ASN A 268 -18.93 -7.74 -31.77
C ASN A 268 -18.84 -9.23 -31.33
N ASP A 269 -19.49 -9.58 -30.22
CA ASP A 269 -19.77 -10.97 -29.85
C ASP A 269 -21.01 -11.45 -30.60
N ARG A 270 -20.95 -11.38 -31.94
CA ARG A 270 -22.00 -11.91 -32.80
C ARG A 270 -21.79 -13.41 -32.96
N TYR A 271 -22.43 -14.17 -32.06
CA TYR A 271 -22.96 -15.52 -32.24
C TYR A 271 -22.18 -16.43 -33.20
N GLY A 272 -21.20 -17.16 -32.67
CA GLY A 272 -20.80 -18.44 -33.23
C GLY A 272 -21.87 -19.48 -32.94
N TYR A 273 -22.76 -19.70 -33.91
CA TYR A 273 -23.48 -20.97 -34.09
C TYR A 273 -23.12 -21.52 -35.46
#